data_AF-A0A147BAN6-F1
#
_entry.id   AF-A0A147BAN6-F1
#
_cell.length_a   1.000
_cell.length_b   1.000
_cell.length_c   1.000
_cell.angle_alpha   90.00
_cell.angle_beta   90.00
_cell.angle_gamma   90.00
#
_symmetry.space_group_name_H-M   'P 1'
#
loop_
_entity.id
_entity.type
_entity.pdbx_description
1 polymer ?
#
loop_
_entity_poly.entity_id
_entity_poly.type
_entity_poly.pdbx_seq_one_letter_code
_entity_poly.pdbx_strand_id
1 'polypeptide(L)'
;FLKHSLFQANKETKLLAYTTLLRSQLEYASIIWHTHRIHLTNHIEALQNKAARFISRDFFQISNIKRDLNLTQLQYGRGTARMSFFHKLYHGSSPFSTLFIQPARRISSRVDKQFKISPIFARTNLFKNPPLVLAISEWNSLPREIALHPFISSLNNMYQIM
;
A
#
# COMPACT_ATOMS: atom_id res chain seq x y z
N PHE A 1 -12.15 12.36 18.55
CA PHE A 1 -13.48 12.46 17.93
C PHE A 1 -14.26 11.15 18.05
N LEU A 2 -13.97 10.10 17.26
CA LEU A 2 -14.76 8.85 17.27
C LEU A 2 -14.89 8.17 18.64
N LYS A 3 -13.83 8.18 19.45
CA LYS A 3 -13.88 7.62 20.82
C LYS A 3 -14.90 8.34 21.71
N HIS A 4 -15.07 9.64 21.53
CA HIS A 4 -15.95 10.45 22.36
C HIS A 4 -17.41 10.36 21.90
N SER A 5 -17.66 10.41 20.59
CA SER A 5 -19.02 10.35 20.04
C SER A 5 -19.61 8.94 20.02
N LEU A 6 -18.80 7.91 19.77
CA LEU A 6 -19.27 6.52 19.59
C LEU A 6 -18.90 5.63 20.78
N PHE A 7 -18.65 6.18 21.97
CA PHE A 7 -18.21 5.39 23.12
C PHE A 7 -19.18 4.25 23.45
N GLN A 8 -20.47 4.58 23.51
CA GLN A 8 -21.57 3.65 23.85
C GLN A 8 -22.12 2.87 22.64
N ALA A 9 -21.74 3.22 21.42
CA ALA A 9 -22.23 2.56 20.21
C ALA A 9 -21.88 1.06 20.17
N ASN A 10 -22.69 0.30 19.41
CA ASN A 10 -22.45 -1.12 19.17
C ASN A 10 -21.14 -1.36 18.39
N LYS A 11 -20.66 -2.60 18.40
CA LYS A 11 -19.40 -3.01 17.74
C LYS A 11 -19.43 -2.70 16.24
N GLU A 12 -20.56 -2.97 15.59
CA GLU A 12 -20.75 -2.78 14.15
C GLU A 12 -20.67 -1.31 13.73
N THR A 13 -21.35 -0.40 14.45
CA THR A 13 -21.29 1.04 14.15
C THR A 13 -19.88 1.59 14.32
N LYS A 14 -19.14 1.13 15.33
CA LYS A 14 -17.74 1.53 15.53
C LYS A 14 -16.84 1.03 14.39
N LEU A 15 -17.06 -0.20 13.94
CA LEU A 15 -16.33 -0.77 12.81
C LEU A 15 -16.63 -0.02 11.51
N LEU A 16 -17.91 0.29 11.26
CA LEU A 16 -18.34 1.08 10.11
C LEU A 16 -17.74 2.49 10.13
N ALA A 17 -17.76 3.17 11.28
CA ALA A 17 -17.17 4.50 11.41
C ALA A 17 -15.64 4.49 11.21
N TYR A 18 -14.96 3.47 11.74
CA TYR A 18 -13.51 3.31 11.52
C TYR A 18 -13.19 3.10 10.04
N THR A 19 -13.90 2.20 9.37
CA THR A 19 -13.66 1.86 7.96
C THR A 19 -13.97 3.03 7.01
N THR A 20 -15.11 3.69 7.21
CA THR A 20 -15.57 4.75 6.31
C THR A 20 -14.82 6.08 6.47
N LEU A 21 -14.36 6.42 7.67
CA LEU A 21 -13.74 7.72 7.95
C LEU A 21 -12.22 7.62 8.11
N LEU A 22 -11.74 6.77 9.02
CA LEU A 22 -10.31 6.73 9.33
C LEU A 22 -9.53 5.90 8.32
N ARG A 23 -10.03 4.70 8.01
CA ARG A 23 -9.33 3.79 7.09
C ARG A 23 -9.29 4.36 5.68
N SER A 24 -10.40 4.90 5.19
CA SER A 24 -10.47 5.57 3.88
C SER A 24 -9.46 6.73 3.76
N GLN A 25 -9.34 7.58 4.78
CA GLN A 25 -8.36 8.67 4.81
C GLN A 25 -6.91 8.16 4.79
N LEU A 26 -6.61 7.12 5.57
CA LEU A 26 -5.28 6.51 5.60
C LEU A 26 -4.91 5.84 4.27
N GLU A 27 -5.87 5.14 3.66
CA GLU A 27 -5.68 4.49 2.36
C GLU A 27 -5.49 5.53 1.26
N TYR A 28 -6.25 6.63 1.29
CA TYR A 28 -6.08 7.74 0.34
C TYR A 28 -4.70 8.41 0.50
N ALA A 29 -4.31 8.73 1.73
CA ALA A 29 -3.02 9.39 2.01
C ALA A 29 -1.80 8.47 1.88
N SER A 30 -2.01 7.15 1.73
CA SER A 30 -0.94 6.14 1.76
C SER A 30 0.19 6.36 0.77
N ILE A 31 -0.14 6.88 -0.43
CA ILE A 31 0.83 7.12 -1.50
C ILE A 31 1.69 8.35 -1.15
N ILE A 32 1.07 9.41 -0.65
CA ILE A 32 1.75 10.68 -0.33
C ILE A 32 2.58 10.52 0.93
N TRP A 33 2.04 9.86 1.96
CA TRP A 33 2.69 9.63 3.25
C TRP A 33 3.44 8.30 3.31
N HIS A 34 4.00 7.87 2.19
CA HIS A 34 4.83 6.67 2.19
C HIS A 34 6.13 6.91 2.97
N THR A 35 6.31 6.16 4.06
CA THR A 35 7.51 6.25 4.90
C THR A 35 8.30 4.95 4.85
N HIS A 36 9.58 5.04 4.52
CA HIS A 36 10.50 3.90 4.59
C HIS A 36 10.96 3.57 6.01
N ARG A 37 10.74 4.48 6.96
CA ARG A 37 11.18 4.32 8.35
C ARG A 37 10.20 3.43 9.11
N ILE A 38 10.69 2.35 9.67
CA ILE A 38 9.89 1.34 10.40
C ILE A 38 9.10 1.97 11.55
N HIS A 39 9.66 2.93 12.29
CA HIS A 39 8.93 3.57 13.39
C HIS A 39 7.67 4.31 12.91
N LEU A 40 7.73 5.03 11.78
CA LEU A 40 6.57 5.74 11.22
C LEU A 40 5.51 4.76 10.74
N THR A 41 5.93 3.67 10.10
CA THR A 41 5.04 2.55 9.74
C THR A 41 4.35 1.97 10.98
N ASN A 42 5.10 1.77 12.06
CA ASN A 42 4.57 1.27 13.33
C ASN A 42 3.58 2.25 13.97
N HIS A 43 3.79 3.56 13.85
CA HIS A 43 2.84 4.56 14.32
C HIS A 43 1.50 4.49 13.58
N ILE A 44 1.53 4.24 12.26
CA ILE A 44 0.31 4.06 11.46
C ILE A 44 -0.42 2.77 11.89
N GLU A 45 0.30 1.66 12.06
CA GLU A 45 -0.28 0.40 12.56
C GLU A 45 -0.81 0.53 13.99
N ALA A 46 -0.15 1.31 14.85
CA ALA A 46 -0.62 1.58 16.20
C ALA A 46 -1.97 2.29 16.21
N LEU A 47 -2.27 3.14 15.21
CA LEU A 47 -3.59 3.74 15.07
C LEU A 47 -4.67 2.69 14.81
N GLN A 48 -4.42 1.74 13.90
CA GLN A 48 -5.32 0.62 13.66
C GLN A 48 -5.47 -0.26 14.90
N ASN A 49 -4.38 -0.53 15.62
CA ASN A 49 -4.41 -1.30 16.86
C ASN A 49 -5.31 -0.63 17.92
N LYS A 50 -5.19 0.70 18.06
CA LYS A 50 -6.02 1.48 18.98
C LYS A 50 -7.48 1.47 18.58
N ALA A 51 -7.76 1.57 17.28
CA ALA A 51 -9.12 1.45 16.75
C ALA A 51 -9.72 0.06 17.00
N ALA A 52 -8.97 -1.01 16.73
CA ALA A 52 -9.41 -2.38 16.94
C ALA A 52 -9.78 -2.64 18.42
N ARG A 53 -8.95 -2.18 19.37
CA ARG A 53 -9.26 -2.25 20.81
C ARG A 53 -10.50 -1.43 21.17
N PHE A 54 -10.66 -0.24 20.60
CA PHE A 54 -11.84 0.60 20.84
C PHE A 54 -13.14 -0.04 20.33
N ILE A 55 -13.08 -0.71 19.18
CA ILE A 55 -14.21 -1.42 18.56
C ILE A 55 -14.59 -2.65 19.38
N SER A 56 -13.63 -3.52 19.68
CA SER A 56 -13.90 -4.79 20.39
C SER A 56 -14.17 -4.59 21.88
N ARG A 57 -13.65 -3.51 22.49
CA ARG A 57 -13.55 -3.33 23.96
C ARG A 57 -12.71 -4.41 24.65
N ASP A 58 -11.96 -5.20 23.88
CA ASP A 58 -11.10 -6.25 24.36
C ASP A 58 -9.65 -5.80 24.43
N PHE A 59 -8.95 -6.28 25.46
CA PHE A 59 -7.54 -5.98 25.67
C PHE A 59 -6.60 -7.16 25.38
N PHE A 60 -7.15 -8.27 24.89
CA PHE A 60 -6.44 -9.48 24.49
C PHE A 60 -5.49 -9.24 23.30
N GLN A 61 -4.92 -10.33 22.79
CA GLN A 61 -3.95 -10.31 21.71
C GLN A 61 -4.49 -9.60 20.46
N ILE A 62 -3.77 -8.57 20.01
CA ILE A 62 -4.25 -7.66 18.96
C ILE A 62 -4.44 -8.34 17.60
N SER A 63 -3.66 -9.40 17.33
CA SER A 63 -3.78 -10.21 16.13
C SER A 63 -5.15 -10.87 16.02
N ASN A 64 -5.68 -11.38 17.14
CA ASN A 64 -6.95 -12.09 17.18
C ASN A 64 -8.10 -11.08 16.99
N ILE A 65 -8.04 -9.95 17.70
CA ILE A 65 -9.02 -8.87 17.55
C ILE A 65 -9.08 -8.36 16.09
N LYS A 66 -7.92 -8.20 15.44
CA LYS A 66 -7.87 -7.80 14.02
C LYS A 66 -8.51 -8.85 13.11
N ARG A 67 -8.26 -10.15 13.35
CA ARG A 67 -8.90 -11.24 12.61
C ARG A 67 -10.41 -11.25 12.81
N ASP A 68 -10.89 -11.13 14.04
CA ASP A 68 -12.32 -11.14 14.36
C ASP A 68 -13.06 -9.94 13.74
N LEU A 69 -12.36 -8.82 13.55
CA LEU A 69 -12.90 -7.62 12.89
C LEU A 69 -12.66 -7.58 11.37
N ASN A 70 -12.07 -8.63 10.79
CA ASN A 70 -11.64 -8.67 9.38
C ASN A 70 -10.77 -7.47 8.96
N LEU A 71 -9.96 -6.96 9.89
CA LEU A 71 -9.09 -5.81 9.67
C LEU A 71 -7.71 -6.26 9.17
N THR A 72 -7.53 -6.27 7.85
CA THR A 72 -6.22 -6.47 7.21
C THR A 72 -5.21 -5.40 7.64
N GLN A 73 -3.92 -5.74 7.66
CA GLN A 73 -2.87 -4.77 8.01
C GLN A 73 -2.84 -3.63 6.99
N LEU A 74 -2.66 -2.40 7.46
CA LEU A 74 -2.60 -1.23 6.58
C LEU A 74 -1.40 -1.33 5.62
N GLN A 75 -0.33 -2.02 6.01
CA GLN A 75 0.83 -2.25 5.12
C GLN A 75 0.45 -2.85 3.77
N TYR A 76 -0.41 -3.88 3.76
CA TYR A 76 -0.88 -4.51 2.52
C TYR A 76 -1.69 -3.53 1.66
N GLY A 77 -2.56 -2.74 2.29
CA GLY A 77 -3.32 -1.69 1.61
C GLY A 77 -2.40 -0.65 0.97
N ARG A 78 -1.35 -0.21 1.67
CA ARG A 78 -0.36 0.74 1.13
C ARG A 78 0.41 0.15 -0.07
N GLY A 79 0.82 -1.11 0.01
CA GLY A 79 1.50 -1.80 -1.09
C GLY A 79 0.60 -1.90 -2.34
N THR A 80 -0.65 -2.30 -2.11
CA THR A 80 -1.68 -2.39 -3.16
C THR A 80 -1.96 -1.04 -3.81
N ALA A 81 -2.14 0.02 -3.01
CA ALA A 81 -2.38 1.38 -3.50
C ALA A 81 -1.20 1.91 -4.31
N ARG A 82 0.03 1.69 -3.82
CA ARG A 82 1.26 2.06 -4.52
C ARG A 82 1.39 1.35 -5.86
N MET A 83 1.17 0.03 -5.91
CA MET A 83 1.27 -0.73 -7.15
C MET A 83 0.15 -0.36 -8.14
N SER A 84 -1.07 -0.14 -7.66
CA SER A 84 -2.19 0.34 -8.47
C SER A 84 -1.93 1.72 -9.07
N PHE A 85 -1.36 2.63 -8.29
CA PHE A 85 -0.94 3.95 -8.76
C PHE A 85 0.16 3.85 -9.81
N PHE A 86 1.15 3.00 -9.57
CA PHE A 86 2.24 2.76 -10.52
C PHE A 86 1.76 2.19 -11.85
N HIS A 87 0.86 1.20 -11.80
CA HIS A 87 0.25 0.61 -13.00
C HIS A 87 -0.49 1.67 -13.83
N LYS A 88 -1.28 2.54 -13.19
CA LYS A 88 -1.92 3.68 -13.85
C LYS A 88 -0.92 4.66 -14.47
N LEU A 89 0.21 4.90 -13.81
CA LEU A 89 1.27 5.75 -14.37
C LEU A 89 1.98 5.08 -15.56
N TYR A 90 2.19 3.76 -15.51
CA TYR A 90 2.87 3.00 -16.55
C TYR A 90 2.06 2.96 -17.85
N HIS A 91 0.76 2.71 -17.76
CA HIS A 91 -0.14 2.70 -18.91
C HIS A 91 -0.70 4.10 -19.28
N GLY A 92 -0.53 5.09 -18.40
CA GLY A 92 -1.01 6.44 -18.60
C GLY A 92 -0.05 7.32 -19.39
N SER A 93 -0.60 8.20 -20.21
CA SER A 93 0.15 9.23 -20.93
C SER A 93 0.13 10.54 -20.15
N SER A 94 1.06 10.72 -19.22
CA SER A 94 1.27 11.98 -18.48
C SER A 94 2.69 12.48 -18.68
N PRO A 95 2.95 13.80 -18.65
CA PRO A 95 4.31 14.33 -18.71
C PRO A 95 5.22 13.73 -17.62
N PHE A 96 4.65 13.44 -16.45
CA PHE A 96 5.35 12.79 -15.35
C PHE A 96 5.77 11.35 -15.70
N SER A 97 4.86 10.53 -16.24
CA SER A 97 5.19 9.15 -16.63
C SER A 97 6.24 9.14 -17.74
N THR A 98 6.14 10.05 -18.72
CA THR A 98 7.17 10.16 -19.76
C THR A 98 8.54 10.58 -19.24
N LEU A 99 8.66 11.25 -18.09
CA LEU A 99 9.96 11.62 -17.54
C LEU A 99 10.57 10.52 -16.68
N PHE A 100 9.76 9.84 -15.85
CA PHE A 100 10.25 8.92 -14.83
C PHE A 100 10.10 7.43 -15.18
N ILE A 101 9.24 7.08 -16.13
CA ILE A 101 8.93 5.70 -16.51
C ILE A 101 9.55 5.44 -17.88
N GLN A 102 10.87 5.26 -17.88
CA GLN A 102 11.63 4.99 -19.09
C GLN A 102 11.95 3.49 -19.18
N PRO A 103 11.78 2.86 -20.36
CA PRO A 103 12.17 1.48 -20.55
C PRO A 103 13.67 1.29 -20.29
N ALA A 104 14.05 0.13 -19.74
CA ALA A 104 15.45 -0.17 -19.53
C ALA A 104 16.21 -0.21 -20.86
N ARG A 105 17.31 0.55 -20.95
CA ARG A 105 18.14 0.64 -22.18
C ARG A 105 18.75 -0.68 -22.62
N ARG A 106 18.98 -1.60 -21.67
CA ARG A 106 19.40 -2.98 -21.93
C ARG A 106 18.50 -3.92 -21.14
N ILE A 107 18.04 -4.96 -21.82
CA ILE A 107 17.25 -6.05 -21.26
C ILE A 107 18.00 -7.33 -21.58
N SER A 108 18.54 -7.99 -20.56
CA SER A 108 19.11 -9.33 -20.72
C SER A 108 18.00 -10.36 -20.86
N SER A 109 17.92 -11.09 -21.97
CA SER A 109 16.89 -12.13 -22.15
C SER A 109 16.97 -13.27 -21.13
N ARG A 110 18.12 -13.44 -20.45
CA ARG A 110 18.35 -14.51 -19.46
C ARG A 110 17.95 -14.12 -18.03
N VAL A 111 17.97 -12.83 -17.70
CA VAL A 111 17.83 -12.32 -16.33
C VAL A 111 16.69 -11.30 -16.22
N ASP A 112 16.49 -10.52 -17.27
CA ASP A 112 15.55 -9.41 -17.28
C ASP A 112 14.24 -9.79 -17.96
N LYS A 113 13.17 -9.16 -17.46
CA LYS A 113 11.81 -9.38 -17.94
C LYS A 113 11.45 -8.37 -19.02
N GLN A 114 10.55 -8.77 -19.90
CA GLN A 114 9.90 -7.84 -20.84
C GLN A 114 9.15 -6.77 -20.02
N PHE A 115 9.21 -5.50 -20.43
CA PHE A 115 8.66 -4.34 -19.72
C PHE A 115 9.43 -3.87 -18.47
N LYS A 116 10.70 -4.28 -18.33
CA LYS A 116 11.59 -3.74 -17.29
C LYS A 116 11.77 -2.23 -17.45
N ILE A 117 11.62 -1.50 -16.36
CA ILE A 117 11.79 -0.05 -16.28
C ILE A 117 13.18 0.25 -15.73
N SER A 118 13.83 1.29 -16.27
CA SER A 118 15.12 1.73 -15.77
C SER A 118 15.00 2.15 -14.31
N PRO A 119 15.86 1.65 -13.40
CA PRO A 119 15.86 2.11 -12.02
C PRO A 119 16.22 3.60 -11.98
N ILE A 120 15.55 4.35 -11.10
CA ILE A 120 15.89 5.74 -10.84
C ILE A 120 17.09 5.77 -9.90
N PHE A 121 18.16 6.44 -10.33
CA PHE A 121 19.34 6.61 -9.50
C PHE A 121 19.10 7.65 -8.41
N ALA A 122 19.41 7.31 -7.17
CA ALA A 122 19.32 8.20 -6.02
C ALA A 122 20.66 8.28 -5.29
N ARG A 123 21.17 9.51 -5.13
CA ARG A 123 22.42 9.78 -4.39
C ARG A 123 22.23 9.79 -2.87
N THR A 124 21.04 10.12 -2.40
CA THR A 124 20.73 10.29 -0.97
C THR A 124 19.67 9.29 -0.52
N ASN A 125 19.72 8.91 0.76
CA ASN A 125 18.70 8.04 1.37
C ASN A 125 17.28 8.62 1.30
N LEU A 126 17.17 9.95 1.25
CA LEU A 126 15.89 10.65 1.10
C LEU A 126 15.23 10.33 -0.25
N PHE A 127 16.01 10.33 -1.33
CA PHE A 127 15.50 10.03 -2.68
C PHE A 127 15.60 8.54 -3.04
N LYS A 128 16.24 7.72 -2.20
CA LYS A 128 16.35 6.27 -2.40
C LYS A 128 15.06 5.52 -2.13
N ASN A 129 14.24 6.02 -1.20
CA ASN A 129 13.03 5.31 -0.75
C ASN A 129 11.69 6.05 -0.96
N PRO A 130 11.47 6.85 -2.02
CA PRO A 130 10.15 7.37 -2.34
C PRO A 130 9.26 6.24 -2.90
N PRO A 131 7.92 6.41 -2.84
CA PRO A 131 6.97 5.39 -3.30
C PRO A 131 7.20 4.96 -4.75
N LEU A 132 7.60 5.88 -5.63
CA LEU A 132 7.86 5.58 -7.05
C LEU A 132 9.06 4.65 -7.25
N VAL A 133 10.19 4.91 -6.56
CA VAL A 133 11.42 4.11 -6.69
C VAL A 133 11.18 2.68 -6.21
N LEU A 134 10.46 2.53 -5.09
CA LEU A 134 10.07 1.22 -4.57
C LEU A 134 9.10 0.51 -5.52
N ALA A 135 8.12 1.22 -6.08
CA ALA A 135 7.20 0.65 -7.05
C ALA A 135 7.92 0.15 -8.31
N ILE A 136 8.94 0.86 -8.82
CA ILE A 136 9.75 0.41 -9.95
C ILE A 136 10.52 -0.87 -9.60
N SER A 137 11.11 -0.92 -8.40
CA SER A 137 11.81 -2.11 -7.92
C SER A 137 10.88 -3.32 -7.82
N GLU A 138 9.68 -3.13 -7.26
CA GLU A 138 8.65 -4.16 -7.14
C GLU A 138 8.09 -4.56 -8.50
N TRP A 139 7.84 -3.61 -9.40
CA TRP A 139 7.40 -3.90 -10.76
C TRP A 139 8.40 -4.77 -11.53
N ASN A 140 9.68 -4.43 -11.43
CA ASN A 140 10.74 -5.21 -12.07
C ASN A 140 10.89 -6.62 -11.46
N SER A 141 10.41 -6.85 -10.24
CA SER A 141 10.39 -8.18 -9.62
C SER A 141 9.11 -8.98 -9.93
N LEU A 142 8.05 -8.39 -10.49
CA LEU A 142 6.79 -9.08 -10.82
C LEU A 142 6.93 -10.08 -11.98
N PRO A 143 6.18 -11.20 -11.99
CA PRO A 143 6.07 -12.09 -13.14
C PRO A 143 5.50 -11.38 -14.39
N ARG A 144 5.90 -11.86 -15.57
CA ARG A 144 5.52 -11.26 -16.88
C ARG A 144 4.01 -11.17 -17.08
N GLU A 145 3.28 -12.19 -16.63
CA GLU A 145 1.83 -12.32 -16.82
C GLU A 145 1.04 -11.15 -16.21
N ILE A 146 1.52 -10.61 -15.09
CA ILE A 146 0.84 -9.54 -14.35
C ILE A 146 1.10 -8.19 -15.03
N ALA A 147 2.31 -7.97 -15.55
CA ALA A 147 2.67 -6.72 -16.21
C ALA A 147 1.92 -6.47 -17.53
N LEU A 148 1.40 -7.54 -18.16
CA LEU A 148 0.66 -7.47 -19.42
C LEU A 148 -0.81 -7.09 -19.23
N HIS A 149 -1.40 -7.38 -18.06
CA HIS A 149 -2.81 -7.14 -17.85
C HIS A 149 -3.08 -5.68 -17.45
N PRO A 150 -3.96 -4.96 -18.17
CA PRO A 150 -4.39 -3.62 -17.78
C PRO A 150 -5.35 -3.62 -16.57
N PHE A 151 -5.71 -4.78 -16.02
CA PHE A 151 -6.75 -4.90 -14.99
C PHE A 151 -6.16 -4.96 -13.57
N ILE A 152 -6.58 -4.01 -12.73
CA ILE A 152 -6.19 -3.82 -11.32
C ILE A 152 -6.56 -5.04 -10.44
N SER A 153 -7.53 -5.87 -10.86
CA SER A 153 -8.04 -7.01 -10.08
C SER A 153 -7.01 -8.12 -9.82
N SER A 154 -6.01 -8.30 -10.70
CA SER A 154 -4.97 -9.33 -10.53
C SER A 154 -3.99 -9.01 -9.39
N LEU A 155 -3.77 -7.73 -9.08
CA LEU A 155 -2.82 -7.28 -8.05
C LEU A 155 -3.33 -7.51 -6.62
N ASN A 156 -4.65 -7.46 -6.40
CA ASN A 156 -5.25 -7.64 -5.08
C ASN A 156 -5.08 -9.08 -4.53
N ASN A 157 -5.02 -10.09 -5.41
CA ASN A 157 -4.82 -11.48 -4.99
C ASN A 157 -3.38 -11.77 -4.54
N MET A 158 -2.38 -11.07 -5.08
CA MET A 158 -0.97 -11.33 -4.74
C MET A 158 -0.60 -10.85 -3.33
N TYR A 159 -1.11 -9.69 -2.90
CA TYR A 159 -0.85 -9.13 -1.55
C TYR A 159 -1.74 -9.73 -0.44
N GLN A 160 -2.69 -10.60 -0.78
CA GLN A 160 -3.46 -11.41 0.18
C GLN A 160 -2.79 -12.77 0.45
N ILE A 161 -1.92 -13.25 -0.46
CA ILE A 161 -1.28 -14.57 -0.41
C ILE A 161 0.17 -14.49 0.12
N MET A 162 0.82 -13.31 0.05
CA MET A 162 2.13 -13.03 0.66
C MET A 162 2.01 -12.40 2.05
#